data_AF-A0A2W4JKR7-F1
#
_entry.id   AF-A0A2W4JKR7-F1
#
_cell.length_a   1.000
_cell.length_b   1.000
_cell.length_c   1.000
_cell.angle_alpha   90.00
_cell.angle_beta   90.00
_cell.angle_gamma   90.00
#
_symmetry.space_group_name_H-M   'P 1'
#
loop_
_entity.id
_entity.type
_entity.pdbx_description
1 polymer ?
#
loop_
_entity_poly.entity_id
_entity_poly.type
_entity_poly.pdbx_seq_one_letter_code
_entity_poly.pdbx_strand_id
1 'polypeptide(L)'
;MRSRARRRRLPDRLQPSRRGRLTENEKARLARVREDAEADPVVPGRADRWSTWDRAEQGPPPRPDWVVTELAAVDTDLGVLKSGKEADVHLLRRGVPGGRQMLVAAKRYRSSDRRDFHRDAAYLEGRRMRRSREMRAIAKRTSFGRNVIAEQWAVAEFSALCTLWSIGAPVPYPVQRDGTELLMEFVGDQDGTAAPRLAQLRPDREQLHQLWLQLVALLDLMAGAGLTHGDLAADHLLGEDGQLG
;
A
#
# COMPACT_ATOMS: atom_id res chain seq x y z
N MET A 1 -6.14 51.55 -22.07
CA MET A 1 -6.93 50.76 -21.10
C MET A 1 -6.60 49.28 -21.32
N ARG A 2 -6.15 48.57 -20.27
CA ARG A 2 -5.73 47.16 -20.29
C ARG A 2 -6.94 46.23 -20.54
N SER A 3 -6.69 45.01 -21.04
CA SER A 3 -7.37 43.74 -20.66
C SER A 3 -7.49 42.81 -21.87
N ARG A 4 -6.54 41.87 -22.03
CA ARG A 4 -6.55 40.46 -21.56
C ARG A 4 -7.34 39.51 -22.48
N ALA A 5 -6.56 38.61 -23.07
CA ALA A 5 -6.98 37.41 -23.76
C ALA A 5 -8.08 36.65 -22.99
N ARG A 6 -9.19 36.36 -23.67
CA ARG A 6 -10.23 35.48 -23.14
C ARG A 6 -9.80 34.03 -23.29
N ARG A 7 -9.55 33.42 -22.13
CA ARG A 7 -9.48 31.97 -21.89
C ARG A 7 -10.57 31.24 -22.65
N ARG A 8 -10.18 30.17 -23.35
CA ARG A 8 -11.07 29.13 -23.88
C ARG A 8 -11.79 28.48 -22.69
N ARG A 9 -13.10 28.72 -22.55
CA ARG A 9 -13.93 28.05 -21.56
C ARG A 9 -14.16 26.61 -22.02
N LEU A 10 -13.84 25.63 -21.18
CA LEU A 10 -14.44 24.29 -21.31
C LEU A 10 -15.98 24.45 -21.19
N PRO A 11 -16.78 23.70 -21.96
CA PRO A 11 -18.22 23.71 -21.79
C PRO A 11 -18.59 23.09 -20.43
N ASP A 12 -18.94 23.97 -19.51
CA ASP A 12 -19.80 23.66 -18.37
C ASP A 12 -21.20 23.34 -18.92
N ARG A 13 -21.68 22.11 -18.64
CA ARG A 13 -23.09 21.70 -18.41
C ARG A 13 -23.40 20.30 -18.93
N LEU A 14 -23.38 19.34 -18.02
CA LEU A 14 -24.41 18.29 -17.98
C LEU A 14 -25.26 18.52 -16.74
N GLN A 15 -25.91 19.69 -16.67
CA GLN A 15 -27.08 19.84 -15.81
C GLN A 15 -28.32 19.50 -16.65
N PRO A 16 -29.26 18.71 -16.13
CA PRO A 16 -30.46 18.34 -16.86
C PRO A 16 -31.25 19.60 -17.24
N SER A 17 -31.41 19.84 -18.54
CA SER A 17 -31.98 21.09 -19.06
C SER A 17 -33.51 21.15 -19.02
N ARG A 18 -34.20 20.18 -18.41
CA ARG A 18 -35.68 20.16 -18.38
C ARG A 18 -36.19 19.67 -17.03
N ARG A 19 -36.90 20.55 -16.31
CA ARG A 19 -37.86 20.14 -15.27
C ARG A 19 -39.09 19.57 -15.98
N GLY A 20 -39.10 18.27 -16.20
CA GLY A 20 -40.20 17.53 -16.80
C GLY A 20 -40.07 16.04 -16.50
N ARG A 21 -41.18 15.30 -16.53
CA ARG A 21 -41.22 13.86 -16.32
C ARG A 21 -40.32 13.18 -17.36
N LEU A 22 -39.28 12.48 -16.90
CA LEU A 22 -38.41 11.68 -17.77
C LEU A 22 -39.27 10.69 -18.56
N THR A 23 -39.05 10.61 -19.87
CA THR A 23 -39.62 9.55 -20.70
C THR A 23 -39.03 8.21 -20.28
N GLU A 24 -39.77 7.12 -20.47
CA GLU A 24 -39.29 5.77 -20.08
C GLU A 24 -37.98 5.40 -20.79
N ASN A 25 -37.77 5.84 -22.03
CA ASN A 25 -36.51 5.64 -22.76
C ASN A 25 -35.32 6.39 -22.12
N GLU A 26 -35.53 7.60 -21.61
CA GLU A 26 -34.45 8.37 -20.97
C GLU A 26 -34.10 7.80 -19.59
N LYS A 27 -35.11 7.29 -18.85
CA LYS A 27 -34.88 6.53 -17.62
C LYS A 27 -34.09 5.26 -17.87
N ALA A 28 -34.46 4.50 -18.90
CA ALA A 28 -33.74 3.27 -19.27
C ALA A 28 -32.30 3.58 -19.69
N ARG A 29 -32.06 4.65 -20.45
CA ARG A 29 -30.70 5.08 -20.82
C ARG A 29 -29.85 5.45 -19.61
N LEU A 30 -30.40 6.23 -18.68
CA LEU A 30 -29.71 6.61 -17.44
C LEU A 30 -29.48 5.41 -16.51
N ALA A 31 -30.41 4.46 -16.47
CA ALA A 31 -30.25 3.21 -15.75
C ALA A 31 -29.09 2.38 -16.31
N ARG A 32 -28.98 2.24 -17.64
CA ARG A 32 -27.88 1.53 -18.29
C ARG A 32 -26.52 2.22 -18.10
N VAL A 33 -26.46 3.54 -18.24
CA VAL A 33 -25.23 4.30 -17.97
C VAL A 33 -24.79 4.15 -16.51
N ARG A 34 -25.77 4.10 -15.59
CA ARG A 34 -25.49 3.87 -14.17
C ARG A 34 -25.04 2.44 -13.90
N GLU A 35 -25.66 1.46 -14.56
CA GLU A 35 -25.28 0.05 -14.49
C GLU A 35 -23.87 -0.19 -15.06
N ASP A 36 -23.55 0.40 -16.21
CA ASP A 36 -22.21 0.36 -16.81
C ASP A 36 -21.15 1.08 -15.96
N ALA A 37 -21.52 2.15 -15.24
CA ALA A 37 -20.65 2.86 -14.31
C ALA A 37 -20.52 2.16 -12.94
N GLU A 38 -21.50 1.33 -12.58
CA GLU A 38 -21.49 0.49 -11.37
C GLU A 38 -20.89 -0.90 -11.63
N ALA A 39 -20.67 -1.27 -12.90
CA ALA A 39 -19.99 -2.51 -13.26
C ALA A 39 -18.50 -2.41 -12.92
N ASP A 40 -18.02 -3.33 -12.07
CA ASP A 40 -16.60 -3.42 -11.76
C ASP A 40 -15.79 -3.66 -13.05
N PRO A 41 -14.72 -2.89 -13.30
CA PRO A 41 -13.92 -3.05 -14.50
C PRO A 41 -13.33 -4.47 -14.52
N VAL A 42 -13.65 -5.22 -15.58
CA VAL A 42 -13.19 -6.62 -15.76
C VAL A 42 -11.67 -6.66 -15.62
N VAL A 43 -11.19 -7.36 -14.58
CA VAL A 43 -9.76 -7.55 -14.35
C VAL A 43 -9.25 -8.63 -15.31
N PRO A 44 -8.20 -8.36 -16.12
CA PRO A 44 -7.67 -9.32 -17.06
C PRO A 44 -7.16 -10.63 -16.41
N GLY A 45 -7.51 -11.77 -17.01
CA GLY A 45 -6.91 -13.06 -16.69
C GLY A 45 -7.34 -13.64 -15.32
N ARG A 46 -6.38 -14.17 -14.56
CA ARG A 46 -6.57 -14.70 -13.19
C ARG A 46 -6.16 -13.69 -12.10
N ALA A 47 -6.02 -12.41 -12.44
CA ALA A 47 -5.65 -11.40 -11.46
C ALA A 47 -6.84 -11.01 -10.58
N ASP A 48 -6.56 -10.62 -9.34
CA ASP A 48 -7.59 -10.34 -8.33
C ASP A 48 -8.10 -8.90 -8.40
N ARG A 49 -7.22 -7.96 -8.74
CA ARG A 49 -7.57 -6.53 -8.82
C ARG A 49 -6.65 -5.75 -9.77
N TRP A 50 -7.11 -4.57 -10.18
CA TRP A 50 -6.22 -3.54 -10.74
C TRP A 50 -5.24 -3.04 -9.67
N SER A 51 -4.03 -2.68 -10.11
CA SER A 51 -3.05 -2.02 -9.24
C SER A 51 -3.64 -0.74 -8.64
N THR A 52 -3.33 -0.49 -7.36
CA THR A 52 -3.75 0.73 -6.65
C THR A 52 -2.72 1.87 -6.76
N TRP A 53 -1.75 1.74 -7.65
CA TRP A 53 -0.59 2.64 -7.75
C TRP A 53 -0.93 4.14 -7.92
N ASP A 54 -2.03 4.45 -8.62
CA ASP A 54 -2.47 5.82 -8.91
C ASP A 54 -3.03 6.57 -7.71
N ARG A 55 -3.60 5.82 -6.75
CA ARG A 55 -4.24 6.36 -5.54
C ARG A 55 -3.45 6.12 -4.26
N ALA A 56 -2.45 5.24 -4.31
CA ALA A 56 -1.61 4.90 -3.17
C ALA A 56 -0.55 5.97 -2.89
N GLU A 57 -0.10 6.03 -1.64
CA GLU A 57 1.11 6.73 -1.26
C GLU A 57 2.32 5.94 -1.78
N GLN A 58 3.18 6.57 -2.59
CA GLN A 58 4.27 5.88 -3.30
C GLN A 58 5.60 5.98 -2.55
N GLY A 59 6.43 4.95 -2.70
CA GLY A 59 7.79 4.94 -2.17
C GLY A 59 8.68 6.10 -2.65
N PRO A 60 9.80 6.34 -1.96
CA PRO A 60 10.67 7.47 -2.24
C PRO A 60 11.41 7.32 -3.58
N PRO A 61 11.77 8.43 -4.25
CA PRO A 61 12.70 8.41 -5.38
C PRO A 61 14.18 8.35 -4.91
N PRO A 62 15.12 7.87 -5.75
CA PRO A 62 14.89 7.26 -7.07
C PRO A 62 14.20 5.90 -6.91
N ARG A 63 13.20 5.63 -7.75
CA ARG A 63 12.49 4.34 -7.69
C ARG A 63 13.33 3.28 -8.38
N PRO A 64 13.46 2.06 -7.81
CA PRO A 64 14.10 0.97 -8.51
C PRO A 64 13.40 0.64 -9.84
N ASP A 65 14.18 0.30 -10.86
CA ASP A 65 13.70 0.08 -12.23
C ASP A 65 12.71 -1.10 -12.34
N TRP A 66 12.79 -2.04 -11.41
CA TRP A 66 11.91 -3.20 -11.32
C TRP A 66 10.49 -2.83 -10.87
N VAL A 67 10.26 -1.64 -10.32
CA VAL A 67 8.94 -1.23 -9.84
C VAL A 67 8.01 -0.99 -11.03
N VAL A 68 6.96 -1.79 -11.10
CA VAL A 68 5.87 -1.66 -12.08
C VAL A 68 4.90 -0.58 -11.60
N THR A 69 4.78 0.49 -12.39
CA THR A 69 4.03 1.73 -12.07
C THR A 69 2.91 2.03 -13.07
N GLU A 70 2.78 1.18 -14.09
CA GLU A 70 1.81 1.31 -15.15
C GLU A 70 0.39 1.17 -14.61
N LEU A 71 -0.50 2.08 -15.01
CA LEU A 71 -1.91 2.06 -14.60
C LEU A 71 -2.68 0.84 -15.12
N ALA A 72 -2.16 0.19 -16.16
CA ALA A 72 -2.70 -1.06 -16.69
C ALA A 72 -2.17 -2.30 -15.95
N ALA A 73 -1.39 -2.13 -14.88
CA ALA A 73 -0.92 -3.25 -14.08
C ALA A 73 -2.06 -3.84 -13.23
N VAL A 74 -2.00 -5.15 -13.03
CA VAL A 74 -2.91 -5.91 -12.18
C VAL A 74 -2.13 -6.59 -11.07
N ASP A 75 -2.76 -6.75 -9.91
CA ASP A 75 -2.22 -7.49 -8.76
C ASP A 75 -2.87 -8.89 -8.72
N THR A 76 -2.05 -9.92 -8.57
CA THR A 76 -2.47 -11.31 -8.34
C THR A 76 -1.91 -11.79 -7.00
N ASP A 77 -2.76 -12.26 -6.10
CA ASP A 77 -2.40 -12.85 -4.81
C ASP A 77 -1.93 -14.28 -5.00
N LEU A 78 -0.67 -14.53 -4.64
CA LEU A 78 -0.03 -15.84 -4.74
C LEU A 78 -0.09 -16.62 -3.42
N GLY A 79 -0.69 -16.04 -2.37
CA GLY A 79 -0.90 -16.69 -1.09
C GLY A 79 -0.14 -16.04 0.07
N VAL A 80 -0.32 -16.63 1.25
CA VAL A 80 0.22 -16.12 2.52
C VAL A 80 1.67 -16.56 2.71
N LEU A 81 2.56 -15.61 2.97
CA LEU A 81 3.95 -15.84 3.39
C LEU A 81 4.07 -15.99 4.90
N LYS A 82 3.41 -15.11 5.67
CA LYS A 82 3.41 -15.11 7.14
C LYS A 82 2.06 -14.64 7.64
N SER A 83 1.47 -15.39 8.57
CA SER A 83 0.32 -14.90 9.33
C SER A 83 0.74 -14.44 10.72
N GLY A 84 0.19 -13.31 11.15
CA GLY A 84 0.42 -12.73 12.46
C GLY A 84 -0.89 -12.32 13.14
N LYS A 85 -0.77 -11.98 14.43
CA LYS A 85 -1.90 -11.48 15.23
C LYS A 85 -2.41 -10.14 14.70
N GLU A 86 -1.51 -9.29 14.23
CA GLU A 86 -1.80 -7.89 13.88
C GLU A 86 -1.82 -7.65 12.37
N ALA A 87 -1.13 -8.48 11.59
CA ALA A 87 -1.08 -8.39 10.14
C ALA A 87 -0.81 -9.77 9.51
N ASP A 88 -1.21 -9.90 8.25
CA ASP A 88 -0.77 -10.97 7.36
C ASP A 88 0.18 -10.40 6.30
N VAL A 89 1.16 -11.18 5.89
CA VAL A 89 2.03 -10.88 4.75
C VAL A 89 1.70 -11.88 3.64
N HIS A 90 1.30 -11.36 2.48
CA HIS A 90 1.02 -12.13 1.28
C HIS A 90 2.12 -11.90 0.23
N LEU A 91 2.34 -12.88 -0.63
CA LEU A 91 3.10 -12.69 -1.85
C LEU A 91 2.12 -12.22 -2.94
N LEU A 92 2.38 -11.06 -3.52
CA LEU A 92 1.65 -10.60 -4.71
C LEU A 92 2.58 -10.58 -5.91
N ARG A 93 2.00 -10.87 -7.07
CA ARG A 93 2.57 -10.54 -8.35
C ARG A 93 1.85 -9.33 -8.92
N ARG A 94 2.57 -8.26 -9.19
CA ARG A 94 2.08 -7.14 -9.99
C ARG A 94 2.64 -7.22 -11.38
N GLY A 95 1.82 -7.04 -12.41
CA GLY A 95 2.32 -6.95 -13.77
C GLY A 95 1.33 -6.35 -14.75
N VAL A 96 1.85 -5.84 -15.86
CA VAL A 96 1.02 -5.49 -17.01
C VAL A 96 0.74 -6.77 -17.80
N PRO A 97 -0.50 -7.06 -18.24
CA PRO A 97 -0.78 -8.23 -19.07
C PRO A 97 0.14 -8.29 -20.30
N GLY A 98 0.92 -9.37 -20.42
CA GLY A 98 1.89 -9.56 -21.51
C GLY A 98 3.14 -8.67 -21.42
N GLY A 99 3.34 -7.95 -20.32
CA GLY A 99 4.46 -7.03 -20.10
C GLY A 99 5.33 -7.44 -18.90
N ARG A 100 6.01 -6.44 -18.33
CA ARG A 100 6.84 -6.64 -17.13
C ARG A 100 5.99 -6.92 -15.89
N GLN A 101 6.60 -7.64 -14.96
CA GLN A 101 6.01 -8.04 -13.69
C GLN A 101 7.05 -7.96 -12.57
N MET A 102 6.56 -7.89 -11.33
CA MET A 102 7.35 -7.93 -10.10
C MET A 102 6.65 -8.77 -9.04
N LEU A 103 7.43 -9.34 -8.14
CA LEU A 103 6.95 -9.91 -6.89
C LEU A 103 7.09 -8.86 -5.78
N VAL A 104 6.06 -8.74 -4.95
CA VAL A 104 6.04 -7.84 -3.79
C VAL A 104 5.43 -8.53 -2.58
N ALA A 105 5.93 -8.20 -1.40
CA ALA A 105 5.31 -8.58 -0.15
C ALA A 105 4.21 -7.57 0.20
N ALA A 106 2.98 -8.05 0.35
CA ALA A 106 1.83 -7.26 0.79
C ALA A 106 1.55 -7.51 2.27
N LYS A 107 1.94 -6.56 3.11
CA LYS A 107 1.60 -6.56 4.54
C LYS A 107 0.26 -5.88 4.74
N ARG A 108 -0.73 -6.65 5.19
CA ARG A 108 -2.10 -6.23 5.42
C ARG A 108 -2.38 -6.20 6.92
N TYR A 109 -2.48 -5.01 7.48
CA TYR A 109 -2.87 -4.85 8.88
C TYR A 109 -4.33 -5.22 9.08
N ARG A 110 -4.60 -6.00 10.12
CA ARG A 110 -5.95 -6.45 10.43
C ARG A 110 -6.80 -5.29 10.96
N SER A 111 -7.69 -4.78 10.11
CA SER A 111 -8.92 -4.13 10.59
C SER A 111 -9.95 -5.20 10.94
N SER A 112 -10.93 -4.90 11.81
CA SER A 112 -11.93 -5.91 12.19
C SER A 112 -13.05 -6.11 11.16
N ASP A 113 -12.88 -5.70 9.90
CA ASP A 113 -13.86 -5.94 8.86
C ASP A 113 -13.18 -6.22 7.51
N ARG A 114 -13.19 -7.50 7.11
CA ARG A 114 -13.17 -7.89 5.68
C ARG A 114 -14.53 -7.46 5.11
N ARG A 115 -14.59 -6.25 4.57
CA ARG A 115 -15.48 -5.86 3.46
C ARG A 115 -15.12 -4.46 3.00
N ASP A 116 -14.73 -4.41 1.74
CA ASP A 116 -14.47 -3.26 0.88
C ASP A 116 -15.20 -1.98 1.30
N PHE A 117 -14.46 -1.02 1.85
CA PHE A 117 -14.91 0.37 1.88
C PHE A 117 -14.39 1.10 0.64
N HIS A 118 -14.96 0.75 -0.51
CA HIS A 118 -15.04 1.65 -1.65
C HIS A 118 -16.22 2.61 -1.44
N ARG A 119 -16.01 3.65 -0.61
CA ARG A 119 -16.83 4.88 -0.40
C ARG A 119 -16.34 5.50 0.93
N ASP A 120 -15.84 6.73 1.03
CA ASP A 120 -16.37 7.97 0.50
C ASP A 120 -15.26 9.01 0.28
N ALA A 121 -15.30 9.62 -0.91
CA ALA A 121 -14.68 10.89 -1.21
C ALA A 121 -15.54 12.04 -0.64
N ALA A 122 -15.21 12.51 0.57
CA ALA A 122 -15.65 13.81 1.07
C ALA A 122 -14.71 14.28 2.19
N TYR A 123 -13.55 14.82 1.82
CA TYR A 123 -12.62 15.45 2.75
C TYR A 123 -12.62 16.95 2.51
N LEU A 124 -13.23 17.71 3.43
CA LEU A 124 -12.90 19.09 3.83
C LEU A 124 -14.00 19.65 4.78
N GLU A 125 -13.90 19.36 6.09
CA GLU A 125 -14.31 20.25 7.21
C GLU A 125 -14.20 19.54 8.58
N GLY A 126 -13.64 20.20 9.60
CA GLY A 126 -13.79 19.81 11.02
C GLY A 126 -12.68 18.97 11.71
N ARG A 127 -11.40 19.36 11.65
CA ARG A 127 -10.28 18.60 12.28
C ARG A 127 -10.38 18.33 13.79
N ARG A 128 -11.03 19.18 14.58
CA ARG A 128 -11.05 19.06 16.06
C ARG A 128 -12.12 18.09 16.57
N MET A 129 -13.30 18.09 15.95
CA MET A 129 -14.41 17.20 16.32
C MET A 129 -14.15 15.75 15.90
N ARG A 130 -13.42 15.56 14.77
CA ARG A 130 -13.01 14.25 14.26
C ARG A 130 -12.06 13.52 15.21
N ARG A 131 -11.02 14.19 15.73
CA ARG A 131 -10.12 13.60 16.75
C ARG A 131 -10.87 13.08 17.97
N SER A 132 -11.90 13.79 18.45
CA SER A 132 -12.73 13.32 19.57
C SER A 132 -13.60 12.10 19.21
N ARG A 133 -14.10 11.99 17.97
CA ARG A 133 -14.86 10.83 17.51
C ARG A 133 -13.97 9.61 17.31
N GLU A 134 -12.82 9.78 16.66
CA GLU A 134 -11.81 8.73 16.47
C GLU A 134 -11.30 8.20 17.81
N MET A 135 -10.91 9.09 18.73
CA MET A 135 -10.45 8.71 20.06
C MET A 135 -11.50 7.92 20.84
N ARG A 136 -12.78 8.32 20.75
CA ARG A 136 -13.89 7.55 21.36
C ARG A 136 -14.08 6.19 20.70
N ALA A 137 -13.99 6.12 19.37
CA ALA A 137 -14.13 4.88 18.62
C ALA A 137 -13.01 3.88 18.93
N ILE A 138 -11.77 4.39 19.08
CA ILE A 138 -10.59 3.65 19.53
C ILE A 138 -10.79 3.15 20.97
N ALA A 139 -11.16 4.04 21.89
CA ALA A 139 -11.41 3.68 23.30
C ALA A 139 -12.49 2.60 23.43
N LYS A 140 -13.54 2.68 22.60
CA LYS A 140 -14.62 1.69 22.54
C LYS A 140 -14.28 0.45 21.70
N ARG A 141 -13.07 0.34 21.13
CA ARG A 141 -12.63 -0.75 20.24
C ARG A 141 -13.66 -1.10 19.16
N THR A 142 -14.32 -0.08 18.61
CA THR A 142 -15.27 -0.25 17.49
C THR A 142 -14.51 -0.70 16.23
N SER A 143 -15.22 -1.22 15.22
CA SER A 143 -14.57 -1.60 13.96
C SER A 143 -13.84 -0.44 13.29
N PHE A 144 -14.49 0.73 13.24
CA PHE A 144 -13.87 1.99 12.82
C PHE A 144 -12.63 2.33 13.65
N GLY A 145 -12.71 2.24 14.99
CA GLY A 145 -11.57 2.52 15.87
C GLY A 145 -10.37 1.59 15.64
N ARG A 146 -10.62 0.28 15.41
CA ARG A 146 -9.55 -0.67 15.07
C ARG A 146 -8.97 -0.41 13.67
N ASN A 147 -9.80 -0.01 12.70
CA ASN A 147 -9.32 0.38 11.37
C ASN A 147 -8.41 1.60 11.42
N VAL A 148 -8.78 2.62 12.20
CA VAL A 148 -7.94 3.81 12.41
C VAL A 148 -6.60 3.43 13.03
N ILE A 149 -6.57 2.49 13.99
CA ILE A 149 -5.31 1.97 14.53
C ILE A 149 -4.54 1.27 13.41
N ALA A 150 -5.12 0.28 12.72
CA ALA A 150 -4.43 -0.44 11.64
C ALA A 150 -3.81 0.50 10.59
N GLU A 151 -4.52 1.56 10.21
CA GLU A 151 -4.02 2.58 9.28
C GLU A 151 -2.84 3.38 9.88
N GLN A 152 -2.90 3.76 11.16
CA GLN A 152 -1.78 4.43 11.84
C GLN A 152 -0.51 3.56 11.85
N TRP A 153 -0.67 2.24 12.05
CA TRP A 153 0.46 1.31 12.01
C TRP A 153 1.04 1.21 10.60
N ALA A 154 0.19 1.08 9.56
CA ALA A 154 0.64 1.07 8.17
C ALA A 154 1.37 2.37 7.77
N VAL A 155 0.86 3.53 8.21
CA VAL A 155 1.50 4.84 7.99
C VAL A 155 2.86 4.92 8.68
N ALA A 156 2.94 4.50 9.94
CA ALA A 156 4.19 4.52 10.70
C ALA A 156 5.26 3.61 10.08
N GLU A 157 4.90 2.38 9.71
CA GLU A 157 5.82 1.44 9.08
C GLU A 157 6.28 1.93 7.70
N PHE A 158 5.36 2.40 6.86
CA PHE A 158 5.71 2.93 5.54
C PHE A 158 6.67 4.12 5.67
N SER A 159 6.41 5.05 6.59
CA SER A 159 7.28 6.20 6.85
C SER A 159 8.66 5.78 7.36
N ALA A 160 8.73 4.78 8.23
CA ALA A 160 9.99 4.25 8.74
C ALA A 160 10.81 3.61 7.62
N LEU A 161 10.19 2.73 6.81
CA LEU A 161 10.86 2.12 5.65
C LEU A 161 11.32 3.16 4.64
N CYS A 162 10.51 4.17 4.33
CA CYS A 162 10.91 5.24 3.41
C CYS A 162 12.14 5.97 3.92
N THR A 163 12.18 6.27 5.23
CA THR A 163 13.31 6.96 5.86
C THR A 163 14.56 6.09 5.81
N LEU A 164 14.47 4.84 6.28
CA LEU A 164 15.59 3.91 6.35
C LEU A 164 16.15 3.58 4.96
N TRP A 165 15.29 3.30 4.00
CA TRP A 165 15.71 3.05 2.62
C TRP A 165 16.42 4.28 2.02
N SER A 166 15.88 5.48 2.24
CA SER A 166 16.46 6.72 1.69
C SER A 166 17.85 7.06 2.25
N ILE A 167 18.18 6.56 3.46
CA ILE A 167 19.52 6.71 4.05
C ILE A 167 20.44 5.51 3.76
N GLY A 168 20.00 4.57 2.92
CA GLY A 168 20.79 3.41 2.49
C GLY A 168 20.82 2.26 3.50
N ALA A 169 19.88 2.19 4.44
CA ALA A 169 19.76 1.03 5.30
C ALA A 169 19.31 -0.21 4.48
N PRO A 170 19.80 -1.42 4.82
CA PRO A 170 19.38 -2.65 4.16
C PRO A 170 17.97 -3.04 4.64
N VAL A 171 16.96 -2.39 4.06
CA VAL A 171 15.53 -2.68 4.30
C VAL A 171 14.82 -2.84 2.96
N PRO A 172 13.71 -3.60 2.90
CA PRO A 172 12.93 -3.73 1.67
C PRO A 172 12.45 -2.37 1.15
N TYR A 173 12.56 -2.14 -0.16
CA TYR A 173 12.02 -0.91 -0.75
C TYR A 173 10.50 -0.81 -0.52
N PRO A 174 9.99 0.28 0.10
CA PRO A 174 8.57 0.45 0.35
C PRO A 174 7.86 0.92 -0.93
N VAL A 175 7.38 -0.01 -1.75
CA VAL A 175 6.76 0.29 -3.06
C VAL A 175 5.60 1.27 -2.92
N GLN A 176 4.63 0.98 -2.05
CA GLN A 176 3.48 1.86 -1.83
C GLN A 176 2.68 1.49 -0.57
N ARG A 177 1.80 2.39 -0.13
CA ARG A 177 0.78 2.16 0.90
C ARG A 177 -0.60 2.62 0.43
N ASP A 178 -1.60 1.76 0.55
CA ASP A 178 -3.02 2.08 0.33
C ASP A 178 -3.84 1.67 1.57
N GLY A 179 -4.34 2.65 2.32
CA GLY A 179 -5.04 2.41 3.58
C GLY A 179 -4.18 1.63 4.58
N THR A 180 -4.62 0.41 4.91
CA THR A 180 -3.99 -0.51 5.86
C THR A 180 -3.07 -1.55 5.20
N GLU A 181 -2.86 -1.45 3.88
CA GLU A 181 -1.99 -2.35 3.12
C GLU A 181 -0.70 -1.62 2.72
N LEU A 182 0.41 -2.28 2.98
CA LEU A 182 1.76 -1.88 2.61
C LEU A 182 2.31 -2.88 1.59
N LEU A 183 2.68 -2.41 0.40
CA LEU A 183 3.47 -3.19 -0.56
C LEU A 183 4.93 -2.80 -0.42
N MET A 184 5.79 -3.79 -0.25
CA MET A 184 7.23 -3.63 -0.20
C MET A 184 7.92 -4.68 -1.07
N GLU A 185 9.19 -4.44 -1.37
CA GLU A 185 10.06 -5.39 -2.05
C GLU A 185 9.94 -6.78 -1.42
N PHE A 186 9.78 -7.78 -2.29
CA PHE A 186 9.87 -9.16 -1.87
C PHE A 186 11.35 -9.55 -1.82
N VAL A 187 11.85 -9.87 -0.63
CA VAL A 187 13.21 -10.35 -0.43
C VAL A 187 13.21 -11.87 -0.55
N GLY A 188 13.74 -12.37 -1.66
CA GLY A 188 13.78 -13.78 -2.00
C GLY A 188 13.93 -13.98 -3.50
N ASP A 189 13.73 -15.22 -3.93
CA ASP A 189 13.91 -15.64 -5.31
C ASP A 189 12.72 -15.26 -6.22
N GLN A 190 13.00 -15.19 -7.52
CA GLN A 190 11.98 -14.88 -8.53
C GLN A 190 10.89 -15.96 -8.67
N ASP A 191 11.11 -17.15 -8.12
CA ASP A 191 10.12 -18.23 -8.07
C ASP A 191 9.11 -18.09 -6.91
N GLY A 192 9.30 -17.08 -6.04
CA GLY A 192 8.47 -16.82 -4.87
C GLY A 192 8.98 -17.45 -3.58
N THR A 193 10.16 -18.07 -3.58
CA THR A 193 10.82 -18.55 -2.37
C THR A 193 11.35 -17.37 -1.55
N ALA A 194 10.82 -17.17 -0.34
CA ALA A 194 11.24 -16.06 0.51
C ALA A 194 12.62 -16.31 1.11
N ALA A 195 13.42 -15.25 1.23
CA ALA A 195 14.69 -15.33 1.95
C ALA A 195 14.47 -15.84 3.39
N PRO A 196 15.37 -16.68 3.91
CA PRO A 196 15.21 -17.25 5.23
C PRO A 196 15.38 -16.17 6.31
N ARG A 197 14.70 -16.39 7.44
CA ARG A 197 14.87 -15.54 8.63
C ARG A 197 16.21 -15.84 9.28
N LEU A 198 16.81 -14.85 9.91
CA LEU A 198 18.05 -15.02 10.67
C LEU A 198 17.94 -16.15 11.71
N ALA A 199 16.79 -16.31 12.37
CA ALA A 199 16.53 -17.40 13.32
C ALA A 199 16.61 -18.82 12.71
N GLN A 200 16.40 -18.95 11.40
CA GLN A 200 16.48 -20.22 10.66
C GLN A 200 17.90 -20.53 10.19
N LEU A 201 18.79 -19.53 10.15
CA LEU A 201 20.17 -19.72 9.74
C LEU A 201 20.99 -20.47 10.78
N ARG A 202 22.05 -21.13 10.32
CA ARG A 202 23.09 -21.76 11.14
C ARG A 202 24.46 -21.27 10.67
N PRO A 203 24.76 -19.96 10.87
CA PRO A 203 26.01 -19.38 10.40
C PRO A 203 27.19 -19.97 11.17
N ASP A 204 28.34 -20.08 10.50
CA ASP A 204 29.59 -20.32 11.19
C ASP A 204 30.03 -19.08 11.99
N ARG A 205 31.17 -19.19 12.69
CA ARG A 205 31.68 -18.12 13.55
C ARG A 205 31.98 -16.83 12.79
N GLU A 206 32.52 -16.95 11.58
CA GLU A 206 32.90 -15.80 10.77
C GLU A 206 31.66 -15.10 10.21
N GLN A 207 30.73 -15.87 9.66
CA GLN A 207 29.44 -15.39 9.17
C GLN A 207 28.63 -14.70 10.28
N LEU A 208 28.59 -15.28 11.48
CA LEU A 208 27.90 -14.67 12.62
C LEU A 208 28.51 -13.32 13.01
N HIS A 209 29.83 -13.20 12.97
CA HIS A 209 30.50 -11.92 13.23
C HIS A 209 30.13 -10.88 12.18
N GLN A 210 30.09 -11.25 10.89
CA GLN A 210 29.67 -10.32 9.83
C GLN A 210 28.22 -9.86 9.99
N LEU A 211 27.30 -10.79 10.27
CA LEU A 211 25.89 -10.48 10.53
C LEU A 211 25.72 -9.57 11.75
N TRP A 212 26.52 -9.77 12.80
CA TRP A 212 26.54 -8.90 13.97
C TRP A 212 26.95 -7.47 13.62
N LEU A 213 28.02 -7.28 12.85
CA LEU A 213 28.49 -5.95 12.45
C LEU A 213 27.45 -5.22 11.59
N GLN A 214 26.79 -5.94 10.68
CA GLN A 214 25.71 -5.39 9.87
C GLN A 214 24.50 -4.97 10.73
N LEU A 215 24.13 -5.79 11.72
CA LEU A 215 23.05 -5.47 12.65
C LEU A 215 23.35 -4.20 13.46
N VAL A 216 24.58 -4.07 13.97
CA VAL A 216 25.00 -2.86 14.69
C VAL A 216 24.96 -1.63 13.78
N ALA A 217 25.45 -1.74 12.55
CA ALA A 217 25.40 -0.64 11.58
C ALA A 217 23.95 -0.23 11.26
N LEU A 218 23.04 -1.18 11.10
CA LEU A 218 21.61 -0.91 10.92
C LEU A 218 21.02 -0.18 12.15
N LEU A 219 21.34 -0.63 13.37
CA LEU A 219 20.90 0.03 14.59
C LEU A 219 21.42 1.46 14.71
N ASP A 220 22.66 1.72 14.32
CA ASP A 220 23.24 3.07 14.30
C ASP A 220 22.53 3.97 13.28
N LEU A 221 22.20 3.45 12.09
CA LEU A 221 21.40 4.18 11.09
C LEU A 221 19.99 4.52 11.63
N MET A 222 19.32 3.56 12.26
CA MET A 222 18.02 3.78 12.89
C MET A 222 18.09 4.86 13.97
N ALA A 223 19.06 4.76 14.88
CA ALA A 223 19.25 5.72 15.96
C ALA A 223 19.59 7.12 15.42
N GLY A 224 20.45 7.20 14.39
CA GLY A 224 20.77 8.45 13.70
C GLY A 224 19.57 9.10 13.03
N ALA A 225 18.59 8.31 12.57
CA ALA A 225 17.32 8.79 12.05
C ALA A 225 16.26 9.07 13.13
N GLY A 226 16.58 8.88 14.42
CA GLY A 226 15.64 9.04 15.53
C GLY A 226 14.60 7.93 15.62
N LEU A 227 14.87 6.76 15.06
CA LEU A 227 13.99 5.60 15.02
C LEU A 227 14.47 4.49 15.96
N THR A 228 13.52 3.69 16.44
CA THR A 228 13.78 2.43 17.14
C THR A 228 12.77 1.40 16.68
N HIS A 229 13.20 0.15 16.53
CA HIS A 229 12.34 -0.93 16.00
C HIS A 229 11.25 -1.34 17.01
N GLY A 230 11.52 -1.27 18.31
CA GLY A 230 10.58 -1.63 19.37
C GLY A 230 10.38 -3.13 19.63
N ASP A 231 10.65 -3.99 18.65
CA ASP A 231 10.52 -5.46 18.75
C ASP A 231 11.58 -6.23 17.92
N LEU A 232 12.78 -5.66 17.76
CA LEU A 232 13.85 -6.27 16.97
C LEU A 232 14.26 -7.65 17.52
N ALA A 233 14.14 -8.68 16.69
CA ALA A 233 14.50 -10.05 17.01
C ALA A 233 14.89 -10.82 15.74
N ALA A 234 15.55 -11.97 15.89
CA ALA A 234 16.06 -12.75 14.76
C ALA A 234 14.94 -13.33 13.85
N ASP A 235 13.68 -13.27 14.26
CA ASP A 235 12.51 -13.63 13.47
C ASP A 235 11.93 -12.47 12.64
N HIS A 236 12.46 -11.26 12.84
CA HIS A 236 12.16 -10.03 12.07
C HIS A 236 13.29 -9.63 11.11
N LEU A 237 14.45 -10.29 11.20
CA LEU A 237 15.58 -10.10 10.30
C LEU A 237 15.60 -11.21 9.25
N LEU A 238 15.86 -10.84 8.01
CA LEU A 238 16.13 -11.76 6.91
C LEU A 238 17.65 -11.84 6.71
N GLY A 239 18.12 -12.98 6.20
CA GLY A 239 19.52 -13.07 5.83
C GLY A 239 19.80 -14.18 4.85
N GLU A 240 20.67 -13.88 3.89
CA GLU A 240 21.08 -14.80 2.83
C GLU A 240 22.53 -14.49 2.46
N ASP A 241 23.34 -15.53 2.25
CA ASP A 241 24.76 -15.41 1.87
C ASP A 241 25.58 -14.41 2.70
N GLY A 242 25.30 -14.33 4.00
CA GLY A 242 26.00 -13.45 4.93
C GLY A 242 25.59 -11.98 4.87
N GLN A 243 24.53 -11.63 4.14
CA GLN A 243 23.91 -10.31 4.14
C GLN A 243 22.68 -10.28 5.04
N LEU A 244 22.49 -9.18 5.76
CA LEU A 244 21.33 -8.90 6.60
C LEU A 244 20.36 -7.98 5.86
N GLY A 245 19.06 -8.24 5.98
CA GLY A 245 17.98 -7.37 5.47
C GLY A 245 16.70 -7.46 6.29
#